data_AF-A0A6N9T6Z6-F1
#
_entry.id   AF-A0A6N9T6Z6-F1
#
_cell.length_a   1.000
_cell.length_b   1.000
_cell.length_c   1.000
_cell.angle_alpha   90.00
_cell.angle_beta   90.00
_cell.angle_gamma   90.00
#
_symmetry.space_group_name_H-M   'P 1'
#
loop_
_entity.id
_entity.type
_entity.pdbx_description
1 polymer ?
#
loop_
_entity_poly.entity_id
_entity_poly.type
_entity_poly.pdbx_seq_one_letter_code
_entity_poly.pdbx_strand_id
1 'polypeptide(L)'
;MKLEEWHLNDCDGVEERQLSAEYLPVFEAHRQNDEPDRIERLRRSYALAQMLFLLVEGRRLPPRVVVAMHDHKGQLAVTFVDREWLDFLEAFFKLAWRAEGEPSENLVSTVMQ
;
A
#
# COMPACT_ATOMS: atom_id res chain seq x y z
N MET A 1 18.12 -33.72 -29.10
CA MET A 1 18.16 -32.81 -27.95
C MET A 1 16.97 -31.88 -28.12
N LYS A 2 15.90 -32.08 -27.33
CA LYS A 2 14.67 -31.27 -27.38
C LYS A 2 14.67 -30.38 -26.15
N LEU A 3 14.49 -29.08 -26.36
CA LEU A 3 14.27 -28.11 -25.28
C LEU A 3 12.90 -28.42 -24.67
N GLU A 4 12.88 -28.85 -23.42
CA GLU A 4 11.65 -29.02 -22.67
C GLU A 4 11.08 -27.64 -22.34
N GLU A 5 9.89 -27.39 -22.88
CA GLU A 5 9.06 -26.24 -22.59
C GLU A 5 8.79 -26.18 -21.09
N TRP A 6 9.24 -25.10 -20.45
CA TRP A 6 8.77 -24.74 -19.12
C TRP A 6 7.31 -24.34 -19.25
N HIS A 7 6.42 -25.33 -19.18
CA HIS A 7 5.02 -25.12 -18.89
C HIS A 7 4.96 -24.54 -17.47
N LEU A 8 4.79 -23.22 -17.40
CA LEU A 8 4.18 -22.55 -16.25
C LEU A 8 2.80 -23.17 -16.08
N ASN A 9 2.74 -24.24 -15.28
CA ASN A 9 1.48 -24.82 -14.87
C ASN A 9 0.69 -23.75 -14.11
N ASP A 10 -0.49 -23.49 -14.66
CA ASP A 10 -1.63 -22.81 -14.06
C ASP A 10 -1.93 -23.39 -12.67
N CYS A 11 -1.32 -22.83 -11.64
CA CYS A 11 -1.70 -23.08 -10.25
C CYS A 11 -2.16 -21.76 -9.63
N ASP A 12 -3.49 -21.57 -9.68
CA ASP A 12 -4.34 -20.97 -8.65
C ASP A 12 -3.89 -19.65 -8.01
N GLY A 13 -4.10 -18.55 -8.75
CA GLY A 13 -4.17 -17.19 -8.18
C GLY A 13 -5.32 -16.96 -7.18
N VAL A 14 -6.05 -18.01 -6.78
CA VAL A 14 -7.10 -17.99 -5.75
C VAL A 14 -6.50 -18.24 -4.35
N GLU A 15 -5.47 -19.10 -4.22
CA GLU A 15 -4.84 -19.36 -2.92
C GLU A 15 -3.95 -18.19 -2.46
N GLU A 16 -3.23 -17.52 -3.36
CA GLU A 16 -2.50 -16.28 -3.02
C GLU A 16 -3.44 -15.15 -2.57
N ARG A 17 -4.66 -15.06 -3.15
CA ARG A 17 -5.68 -14.07 -2.76
C ARG A 17 -6.34 -14.38 -1.43
N GLN A 18 -6.49 -15.65 -1.06
CA GLN A 18 -7.05 -16.03 0.25
C GLN A 18 -6.02 -15.93 1.37
N LEU A 19 -4.75 -16.26 1.12
CA LEU A 19 -3.66 -16.09 2.11
C LEU A 19 -3.29 -14.62 2.37
N SER A 20 -3.44 -13.76 1.36
CA SER A 20 -3.27 -12.30 1.53
C SER A 20 -4.44 -11.61 2.23
N ALA A 21 -5.60 -12.28 2.35
CA ALA A 21 -6.74 -11.79 3.11
C ALA A 21 -6.53 -11.87 4.63
N GLU A 22 -5.54 -12.64 5.12
CA GLU A 22 -5.40 -12.87 6.55
C GLU A 22 -4.77 -11.71 7.33
N TYR A 23 -4.12 -10.73 6.70
CA TYR A 23 -3.57 -9.56 7.40
C TYR A 23 -3.53 -8.31 6.51
N LEU A 24 -4.70 -7.81 6.12
CA LEU A 24 -4.82 -6.45 5.60
C LEU A 24 -4.80 -5.46 6.78
N PRO A 25 -4.17 -4.28 6.63
CA PRO A 25 -4.25 -3.24 7.65
C PRO A 25 -5.71 -2.87 7.93
N VAL A 26 -5.99 -2.52 9.19
CA VAL A 26 -7.30 -1.97 9.54
C VAL A 26 -7.45 -0.59 8.93
N PHE A 27 -8.55 -0.34 8.22
CA PHE A 27 -8.85 0.96 7.62
C PHE A 27 -10.04 1.60 8.32
N GLU A 28 -9.86 2.79 8.90
CA GLU A 28 -10.93 3.49 9.59
C GLU A 28 -11.04 4.94 9.14
N ALA A 29 -12.27 5.43 8.97
CA ALA A 29 -12.53 6.81 8.58
C ALA A 29 -13.46 7.48 9.59
N HIS A 30 -13.05 8.62 10.13
CA HIS A 30 -13.84 9.33 11.13
C HIS A 30 -14.93 10.21 10.48
N ARG A 31 -16.05 9.59 10.01
CA ARG A 31 -17.39 10.19 9.76
C ARG A 31 -18.31 9.17 9.04
N GLN A 32 -19.51 8.93 9.58
CA GLN A 32 -20.48 7.94 9.08
C GLN A 32 -21.12 8.27 7.70
N ASN A 33 -21.08 9.52 7.23
CA ASN A 33 -21.83 9.92 6.03
C ASN A 33 -21.08 9.67 4.71
N ASP A 34 -19.74 9.61 4.72
CA ASP A 34 -18.88 9.42 3.53
C ASP A 34 -17.85 8.29 3.76
N GLU A 35 -18.16 7.36 4.66
CA GLU A 35 -17.24 6.33 5.15
C GLU A 35 -16.69 5.41 4.03
N PRO A 36 -17.51 4.91 3.08
CA PRO A 36 -17.02 4.02 2.02
C PRO A 36 -15.97 4.65 1.11
N ASP A 37 -16.18 5.90 0.67
CA ASP A 37 -15.27 6.61 -0.22
C ASP A 37 -13.94 6.92 0.45
N ARG A 38 -13.96 7.19 1.76
CA ARG A 38 -12.76 7.46 2.56
C ARG A 38 -11.98 6.19 2.87
N ILE A 39 -12.65 5.08 3.16
CA ILE A 39 -12.00 3.77 3.29
C ILE A 39 -11.36 3.37 1.96
N GLU A 40 -12.04 3.60 0.84
CA GLU A 40 -11.49 3.30 -0.48
C GLU A 40 -10.29 4.20 -0.80
N ARG A 41 -10.33 5.48 -0.40
CA ARG A 41 -9.16 6.37 -0.46
C ARG A 41 -7.97 5.82 0.34
N LEU A 42 -8.20 5.36 1.57
CA LEU A 42 -7.14 4.76 2.39
C LEU A 42 -6.53 3.52 1.72
N ARG A 43 -7.35 2.67 1.08
CA ARG A 43 -6.89 1.51 0.30
C ARG A 43 -6.04 1.93 -0.91
N ARG A 44 -6.48 2.94 -1.66
CA ARG A 44 -5.70 3.49 -2.79
C ARG A 44 -4.37 4.06 -2.32
N SER A 45 -4.37 4.83 -1.23
CA SER A 45 -3.13 5.37 -0.64
C SER A 45 -2.20 4.26 -0.14
N TYR A 46 -2.74 3.18 0.44
CA TYR A 46 -1.94 2.02 0.85
C TYR A 46 -1.27 1.32 -0.35
N ALA A 47 -1.99 1.13 -1.45
CA ALA A 47 -1.43 0.56 -2.68
C ALA A 47 -0.35 1.46 -3.30
N LEU A 48 -0.61 2.77 -3.36
CA LEU A 48 0.35 3.75 -3.87
C LEU A 48 1.62 3.82 -3.00
N ALA A 49 1.50 3.82 -1.67
CA ALA A 49 2.65 3.80 -0.78
C ALA A 49 3.53 2.56 -0.96
N GLN A 50 2.93 1.37 -1.14
CA GLN A 50 3.67 0.15 -1.45
C GLN A 50 4.43 0.23 -2.77
N MET A 51 3.82 0.84 -3.80
CA MET A 51 4.47 1.05 -5.09
C MET A 51 5.64 2.04 -4.98
N LEU A 52 5.45 3.16 -4.29
CA LEU A 52 6.51 4.16 -4.08
C LEU A 52 7.69 3.55 -3.32
N PHE A 53 7.41 2.77 -2.27
CA PHE A 53 8.44 2.04 -1.55
C PHE A 53 9.21 1.09 -2.46
N LEU A 54 8.51 0.32 -3.29
CA LEU A 54 9.14 -0.60 -4.24
C LEU A 54 10.05 0.13 -5.25
N LEU A 55 9.62 1.29 -5.74
CA LEU A 55 10.38 2.08 -6.70
C LEU A 55 11.67 2.66 -6.10
N VAL A 56 11.64 3.10 -4.84
CA VAL A 56 12.79 3.71 -4.16
C VAL A 56 13.74 2.66 -3.61
N GLU A 57 13.20 1.68 -2.89
CA GLU A 57 13.99 0.71 -2.14
C GLU A 57 14.33 -0.54 -2.96
N GLY A 58 13.73 -0.70 -4.15
CA GLY A 58 13.94 -1.86 -5.02
C GLY A 58 13.43 -3.17 -4.44
N ARG A 59 12.66 -3.13 -3.35
CA ARG A 59 12.11 -4.30 -2.66
C ARG A 59 10.68 -4.07 -2.21
N ARG A 60 9.93 -5.17 -2.02
CA ARG A 60 8.55 -5.10 -1.52
C ARG A 60 8.52 -4.69 -0.05
N LEU A 61 7.46 -3.98 0.33
CA LEU A 61 7.18 -3.67 1.74
C LEU A 61 7.05 -4.99 2.52
N PRO A 62 7.69 -5.12 3.70
CA PRO A 62 7.53 -6.33 4.49
C PRO A 62 6.06 -6.53 4.88
N PRO A 63 5.54 -7.77 4.84
CA PRO A 63 4.16 -8.04 5.20
C PRO A 63 3.91 -7.69 6.67
N ARG A 64 2.69 -7.23 6.99
CA ARG A 64 2.22 -6.93 8.36
C ARG A 64 2.94 -5.79 9.08
N VAL A 65 3.80 -5.03 8.40
CA VAL A 65 4.45 -3.85 9.01
C VAL A 65 3.46 -2.73 9.30
N VAL A 66 2.43 -2.57 8.47
CA VAL A 66 1.34 -1.62 8.69
C VAL A 66 0.19 -2.33 9.40
N VAL A 67 -0.18 -1.83 10.58
CA VAL A 67 -1.25 -2.37 11.42
C VAL A 67 -2.57 -1.70 11.07
N ALA A 68 -2.57 -0.37 10.94
CA ALA A 68 -3.78 0.40 10.67
C ALA A 68 -3.51 1.69 9.93
N MET A 69 -4.49 2.17 9.19
CA MET A 69 -4.52 3.47 8.54
C MET A 69 -5.85 4.17 8.85
N HIS A 70 -5.78 5.37 9.38
CA HIS A 70 -6.94 6.15 9.80
C HIS A 70 -7.00 7.48 9.08
N ASP A 71 -8.18 7.85 8.60
CA ASP A 71 -8.45 9.21 8.14
C ASP A 71 -9.16 10.01 9.24
N HIS A 72 -8.38 10.79 9.99
CA HIS A 72 -8.86 11.73 10.98
C HIS A 72 -9.04 13.13 10.36
N LYS A 73 -10.28 13.48 10.01
CA LYS A 73 -10.65 14.83 9.49
C LYS A 73 -9.82 15.29 8.27
N GLY A 74 -9.42 14.36 7.41
CA GLY A 74 -8.64 14.62 6.20
C GLY A 74 -7.14 14.40 6.37
N GLN A 75 -6.71 14.05 7.59
CA GLN A 75 -5.32 13.73 7.91
C GLN A 75 -5.15 12.22 8.01
N LEU A 76 -4.13 11.70 7.33
CA LEU A 76 -3.72 10.31 7.44
C LEU A 76 -2.92 10.10 8.72
N ALA A 77 -3.33 9.12 9.52
CA ALA A 77 -2.52 8.51 10.56
C ALA A 77 -2.23 7.05 10.17
N VAL A 78 -0.98 6.61 10.31
CA VAL A 78 -0.55 5.24 10.02
C VAL A 78 0.06 4.64 11.28
N THR A 79 -0.39 3.45 11.62
CA THR A 79 0.11 2.68 12.77
C THR A 79 0.97 1.55 12.25
N PHE A 80 2.21 1.48 12.73
CA PHE A 80 3.18 0.45 12.37
C PHE A 80 3.38 -0.55 13.51
N VAL A 81 3.89 -1.74 13.16
CA VAL A 81 4.21 -2.80 14.14
C VAL A 81 5.35 -2.42 15.08
N ASP A 82 6.30 -1.61 14.59
CA ASP A 82 7.43 -1.08 15.35
C ASP A 82 7.60 0.41 15.03
N ARG A 83 8.15 1.17 15.99
CA ARG A 83 8.42 2.59 15.85
C ARG A 83 9.55 2.88 14.86
N GLU A 84 10.50 1.98 14.69
CA GLU A 84 11.56 2.14 13.68
C GLU A 84 11.00 2.26 12.26
N TRP A 85 9.89 1.55 12.00
CA TRP A 85 9.18 1.64 10.72
C TRP A 85 8.50 2.98 10.51
N LEU A 86 8.09 3.67 11.57
CA LEU A 86 7.46 4.98 11.46
C LEU A 86 8.42 5.99 10.81
N ASP A 87 9.63 6.11 11.37
CA ASP A 87 10.61 7.08 10.89
C ASP A 87 11.03 6.82 9.44
N PHE A 88 11.00 5.56 9.02
CA PHE A 88 11.39 5.15 7.68
C PHE A 88 10.25 5.18 6.66
N LEU A 89 9.07 4.68 7.01
CA LEU A 89 7.99 4.43 6.05
C LEU A 89 6.96 5.55 5.98
N GLU A 90 6.78 6.34 7.05
CA GLU A 90 5.70 7.31 7.14
C GLU A 90 5.71 8.32 5.98
N ALA A 91 6.90 8.69 5.48
CA ALA A 91 7.05 9.59 4.33
C ALA A 91 6.35 9.06 3.07
N PHE A 92 6.49 7.77 2.76
CA PHE A 92 5.85 7.14 1.60
C PHE A 92 4.32 7.19 1.70
N PHE A 93 3.78 6.93 2.90
CA PHE A 93 2.34 6.96 3.15
C PHE A 93 1.77 8.38 3.10
N LYS A 94 2.47 9.36 3.69
CA LYS A 94 2.07 10.78 3.63
C LYS A 94 2.11 11.31 2.21
N LEU A 95 3.11 10.92 1.42
CA LEU A 95 3.20 11.29 0.01
C LEU A 95 2.05 10.66 -0.79
N ALA A 96 1.82 9.36 -0.62
CA ALA A 96 0.71 8.65 -1.27
C ALA A 96 -0.66 9.26 -0.91
N TRP A 97 -0.85 9.74 0.32
CA TRP A 97 -2.07 10.42 0.74
C TRP A 97 -2.30 11.77 0.06
N ARG A 98 -1.24 12.56 -0.08
CA ARG A 98 -1.29 13.90 -0.69
C ARG A 98 -1.52 13.83 -2.19
N ALA A 99 -0.89 12.87 -2.84
CA ALA A 99 -0.98 12.71 -4.28
C ALA A 99 -2.24 11.96 -4.74
N GLU A 100 -3.05 11.47 -3.79
CA GLU A 100 -4.37 10.92 -4.10
C GLU A 100 -5.26 12.08 -4.61
N GLY A 101 -5.41 12.15 -5.94
CA GLY A 101 -6.04 13.26 -6.67
C GLY A 101 -5.12 13.96 -7.69
N GLU A 102 -3.81 13.68 -7.68
CA GLU A 102 -2.86 14.20 -8.67
C GLU A 102 -2.49 13.13 -9.73
N PRO A 103 -2.12 13.53 -10.97
CA PRO A 103 -1.64 12.60 -11.99
C PRO A 103 -0.36 11.89 -11.52
N SER A 104 -0.31 10.55 -11.68
CA SER A 104 0.79 9.69 -11.24
C SER A 104 2.17 10.03 -11.82
N GLU A 105 2.21 10.76 -12.94
CA GLU A 105 3.45 11.22 -13.59
C GLU A 105 4.23 12.25 -12.74
N ASN A 106 3.55 13.01 -11.86
CA ASN A 106 4.19 14.01 -10.98
C ASN A 106 4.72 13.42 -9.66
N LEU A 107 4.30 12.21 -9.32
CA LEU A 107 4.70 11.52 -8.08
C LEU A 107 6.15 11.02 -8.14
N VAL A 108 6.57 10.50 -9.29
CA VAL A 108 7.91 9.91 -9.47
C VAL A 108 9.00 10.99 -9.40
N SER A 109 8.74 12.19 -9.92
CA SER A 109 9.69 13.30 -9.88
C SER A 109 9.91 13.86 -8.48
N THR A 110 8.86 13.85 -7.63
CA THR A 110 8.93 14.33 -6.23
C THR A 110 9.74 13.40 -5.33
N VAL A 111 9.86 12.12 -5.68
CA VAL A 111 10.55 11.10 -4.89
C VAL A 111 12.03 10.96 -5.25
N MET A 112 12.42 11.35 -6.48
CA MET A 112 13.80 11.27 -6.96
C MET A 112 14.62 12.56 -6.75
N GLN A 113 14.07 13.57 -6.10
CA GLN A 113 14.76 14.81 -5.71
C GLN A 113 15.19 14.78 -4.25
#